data_AF-A0A1F3VH18-F1
#
_entry.id   AF-A0A1F3VH18-F1
#
_cell.length_a   1.000
_cell.length_b   1.000
_cell.length_c   1.000
_cell.angle_alpha   90.00
_cell.angle_beta   90.00
_cell.angle_gamma   90.00
#
_symmetry.space_group_name_H-M   'P 1'
#
loop_
_entity.id
_entity.type
_entity.pdbx_description
1 polymer ?
#
loop_
_entity_poly.entity_id
_entity_poly.type
_entity_poly.pdbx_seq_one_letter_code
_entity_poly.pdbx_strand_id
1 'polypeptide(L)'
;MVKRFVFKVLFLGGIFFLFIISTYGVESINALLFDETSQVLKPSRVDPFNYLFDTKSLKQASGEVLSQEDKETLGLMRGFFQEGNNLVEFCQKNNSIDYTSLWDENTVKRTLLANIQYHGLKIVMQAIGDYAAKLGLSREDFLSLKNNLIENHCSKNISFVSRKNLHVWFASFFQEKISDSSLKASTRLFGISQDDNCKECLELEMNYNILLFRSFCSWGGSAKQLRFLSPIIKNPMFFAYFLREMFGEKLNLELVNNVIFKTKLVKEKIILCEDLMCRKVYVDEFHRKVPRSLGGADVYDDLKRLYCSDFKDANLNLENDDEIFKTWAKELGPDDYYFQLSQLSVLINKVPDVILRHLPLYSPEDFFLKSLDQSWYNWSQNQLKNSVDNVYYEEPLRLEVVSRNLFFDVTVADFRVMIDVNLGEIDRSSQILGKIPVEFNVTVPKSLLNWFRKKRKEYDPSKKQNFNLTGLVNRFEKYIVKDIQNVRDKFTIPPWDTGLERLVSNEILEQIAKYEGKYFEQSGNELVKIPVQLNYAPFALKYIRHKFLTQARKNDMRASQSKK
;
A
#
# COMPACT_ATOMS: atom_id res chain seq x y z
N MET A 1 12.61 69.35 -11.93
CA MET A 1 13.24 68.68 -10.77
C MET A 1 12.26 68.78 -9.61
N VAL A 2 11.98 67.69 -8.87
CA VAL A 2 11.09 67.60 -7.69
C VAL A 2 9.56 67.48 -7.96
N LYS A 3 9.09 66.23 -7.79
CA LYS A 3 7.87 65.71 -7.14
C LYS A 3 6.61 66.57 -6.91
N ARG A 4 5.47 65.90 -7.21
CA ARG A 4 4.18 65.81 -6.45
C ARG A 4 3.32 67.09 -6.47
N PHE A 5 1.98 67.11 -6.50
CA PHE A 5 0.97 66.17 -6.00
C PHE A 5 -0.44 66.52 -6.56
N VAL A 6 -1.17 65.47 -6.95
CA VAL A 6 -2.60 65.20 -6.64
C VAL A 6 -3.71 65.94 -7.40
N PHE A 7 -4.24 65.18 -8.37
CA PHE A 7 -5.56 65.31 -8.98
C PHE A 7 -6.58 64.53 -8.13
N LYS A 8 -7.66 65.20 -7.72
CA LYS A 8 -8.92 64.57 -7.32
C LYS A 8 -9.63 64.06 -8.58
N VAL A 9 -9.76 62.74 -8.73
CA VAL A 9 -10.97 62.13 -9.29
C VAL A 9 -11.32 60.92 -8.44
N LEU A 10 -12.02 61.20 -7.35
CA LEU A 10 -12.96 60.29 -6.72
C LEU A 10 -14.04 59.97 -7.76
N PHE A 11 -14.10 58.74 -8.30
CA PHE A 11 -15.36 58.03 -8.63
C PHE A 11 -15.17 56.60 -9.23
N LEU A 12 -14.09 55.88 -8.89
CA LEU A 12 -13.83 54.54 -9.44
C LEU A 12 -13.28 53.53 -8.42
N GLY A 13 -13.61 53.70 -7.14
CA GLY A 13 -13.02 52.94 -6.04
C GLY A 13 -14.01 52.14 -5.18
N GLY A 14 -15.15 51.70 -5.71
CA GLY A 14 -16.23 51.10 -4.90
C GLY A 14 -16.74 49.72 -5.31
N ILE A 15 -16.36 49.18 -6.48
CA ILE A 15 -16.91 47.90 -6.98
C ILE A 15 -15.78 47.06 -7.62
N PHE A 16 -14.71 46.83 -6.86
CA PHE A 16 -13.66 45.89 -7.25
C PHE A 16 -13.06 45.18 -6.03
N PHE A 17 -13.89 44.87 -5.04
CA PHE A 17 -13.43 44.25 -3.79
C PHE A 17 -14.26 43.05 -3.33
N LEU A 18 -14.87 42.28 -4.25
CA LEU A 18 -15.66 41.11 -3.85
C LEU A 18 -15.51 39.82 -4.69
N PHE A 19 -14.54 39.72 -5.60
CA PHE A 19 -14.26 38.43 -6.24
C PHE A 19 -12.76 38.28 -6.55
N ILE A 20 -11.93 38.19 -5.51
CA ILE A 20 -10.74 37.35 -5.58
C ILE A 20 -11.21 36.00 -5.05
N ILE A 21 -11.85 35.21 -5.93
CA ILE A 21 -11.88 33.76 -5.72
C ILE A 21 -10.43 33.35 -5.89
N SER A 22 -9.76 33.10 -4.78
CA SER A 22 -8.57 32.29 -4.78
C SER A 22 -8.93 31.01 -5.52
N THR A 23 -8.42 30.89 -6.74
CA THR A 23 -8.25 29.59 -7.36
C THR A 23 -7.40 28.80 -6.37
N TYR A 24 -8.05 27.97 -5.56
CA TYR A 24 -7.43 26.81 -4.96
C TYR A 24 -7.06 25.91 -6.14
N GLY A 25 -5.96 26.27 -6.80
CA GLY A 25 -5.18 25.33 -7.57
C GLY A 25 -4.85 24.20 -6.61
N VAL A 26 -5.02 22.98 -7.09
CA VAL A 26 -4.62 21.75 -6.40
C VAL A 26 -3.24 21.99 -5.81
N GLU A 27 -3.19 22.23 -4.49
CA GLU A 27 -1.94 22.21 -3.76
C GLU A 27 -1.32 20.85 -4.02
N SER A 28 -0.01 20.83 -4.34
CA SER A 28 0.67 19.57 -4.50
C SER A 28 0.50 18.79 -3.21
N ILE A 29 0.22 17.49 -3.32
CA ILE A 29 0.13 16.56 -2.19
C ILE A 29 1.35 16.69 -1.25
N ASN A 30 2.49 17.15 -1.79
CA ASN A 30 3.70 17.49 -1.05
C ASN A 30 3.48 18.56 0.03
N ALA A 31 2.72 19.63 -0.25
CA ALA A 31 2.41 20.66 0.75
C ALA A 31 1.53 20.10 1.88
N LEU A 32 0.61 19.19 1.56
CA LEU A 32 -0.32 18.59 2.53
C LEU A 32 0.34 17.52 3.42
N LEU A 33 1.26 16.72 2.86
CA LEU A 33 1.91 15.63 3.59
C LEU A 33 3.04 16.11 4.49
N PHE A 34 3.83 17.10 4.08
CA PHE A 34 5.06 17.44 4.81
C PHE A 34 4.85 18.45 5.96
N ASP A 35 3.77 19.24 5.96
CA ASP A 35 3.55 20.28 6.97
C ASP A 35 2.90 19.73 8.27
N GLU A 36 1.98 18.76 8.18
CA GLU A 36 1.27 18.21 9.35
C GLU A 36 1.83 16.87 9.88
N THR A 37 2.45 16.02 9.05
CA THR A 37 2.89 14.68 9.50
C THR A 37 4.11 14.71 10.41
N SER A 38 4.95 15.74 10.30
CA SER A 38 6.16 15.93 11.11
C SER A 38 5.86 16.21 12.59
N GLN A 39 4.68 16.77 12.90
CA GLN A 39 4.28 17.10 14.28
C GLN A 39 3.41 16.03 14.95
N VAL A 40 2.70 15.18 14.17
CA VAL A 40 1.74 14.21 14.71
C VAL A 40 2.35 12.82 14.94
N LEU A 41 3.41 12.46 14.22
CA LEU A 41 4.09 11.18 14.40
C LEU A 41 5.08 11.27 15.57
N LYS A 42 4.64 10.91 16.78
CA LYS A 42 5.59 10.50 17.82
C LYS A 42 6.40 9.32 17.26
N PRO A 43 7.73 9.42 17.10
CA PRO A 43 8.56 8.41 16.43
C PRO A 43 8.63 7.06 17.15
N SER A 44 7.96 6.91 18.30
CA SER A 44 8.04 5.73 19.15
C SER A 44 6.86 4.75 19.03
N ARG A 45 5.80 5.02 18.24
CA ARG A 45 4.58 4.16 18.30
C ARG A 45 3.87 3.83 17.00
N VAL A 46 4.23 4.41 15.86
CA VAL A 46 3.62 4.02 14.58
C VAL A 46 4.68 3.27 13.79
N ASP A 47 4.60 1.93 13.83
CA ASP A 47 5.38 1.09 12.93
C ASP A 47 5.04 1.52 11.50
N PRO A 48 6.01 2.06 10.74
CA PRO A 48 5.77 2.57 9.40
C PRO A 48 5.31 1.47 8.45
N PHE A 49 5.43 0.19 8.79
CA PHE A 49 4.93 -0.92 7.99
C PHE A 49 3.57 -1.45 8.45
N ASN A 50 3.01 -0.95 9.56
CA ASN A 50 1.78 -1.48 10.13
C ASN A 50 0.58 -1.40 9.15
N TYR A 51 0.57 -0.38 8.29
CA TYR A 51 -0.47 -0.20 7.26
C TYR A 51 -0.42 -1.29 6.16
N LEU A 52 0.75 -1.88 5.90
CA LEU A 52 0.92 -2.98 4.93
C LEU A 52 0.29 -4.29 5.43
N PHE A 53 0.07 -4.41 6.74
CA PHE A 53 -0.51 -5.60 7.38
C PHE A 53 -1.91 -5.37 7.93
N ASP A 54 -2.51 -4.19 7.73
CA ASP A 54 -3.91 -4.01 8.05
C ASP A 54 -4.76 -4.85 7.08
N THR A 55 -5.40 -5.86 7.63
CA THR A 55 -6.29 -6.78 6.90
C THR A 55 -7.42 -6.07 6.15
N LYS A 56 -7.77 -4.82 6.51
CA LYS A 56 -8.76 -4.01 5.79
C LYS A 56 -8.21 -3.37 4.52
N SER A 57 -6.98 -2.84 4.56
CA SER A 57 -6.31 -2.24 3.38
C SER A 57 -5.89 -3.32 2.36
N LEU A 58 -5.45 -4.49 2.82
CA LEU A 58 -5.11 -5.64 1.98
C LEU A 58 -6.31 -6.25 1.22
N LYS A 59 -7.53 -6.13 1.76
CA LYS A 59 -8.76 -6.64 1.11
C LYS A 59 -9.35 -5.66 0.09
N GLN A 60 -9.06 -4.36 0.19
CA GLN A 60 -9.61 -3.35 -0.72
C GLN A 60 -8.67 -2.97 -1.88
N ALA A 61 -7.37 -3.25 -1.77
CA ALA A 61 -6.35 -2.89 -2.78
C ALA A 61 -6.02 -4.01 -3.79
N SER A 62 -6.92 -4.99 -4.00
CA SER A 62 -6.61 -6.20 -4.76
C SER A 62 -6.66 -5.97 -6.28
N GLY A 63 -5.50 -5.65 -6.85
CA GLY A 63 -5.16 -5.87 -8.27
C GLY A 63 -3.87 -6.66 -8.45
N GLU A 64 -2.86 -6.43 -7.60
CA GLU A 64 -1.62 -7.20 -7.53
C GLU A 64 -1.25 -7.39 -6.06
N VAL A 65 -1.73 -8.49 -5.48
CA VAL A 65 -1.62 -8.78 -4.05
C VAL A 65 -0.22 -9.31 -3.76
N LEU A 66 0.51 -8.67 -2.84
CA LEU A 66 1.76 -9.18 -2.25
C LEU A 66 1.65 -10.68 -1.99
N SER A 67 2.65 -11.44 -2.45
CA SER A 67 2.64 -12.90 -2.29
C SER A 67 2.65 -13.28 -0.81
N GLN A 68 2.27 -14.52 -0.49
CA GLN A 68 2.36 -15.03 0.88
C GLN A 68 3.80 -14.91 1.43
N GLU A 69 4.79 -15.21 0.58
CA GLU A 69 6.22 -15.09 0.88
C GLU A 69 6.62 -13.63 1.20
N ASP A 70 6.09 -12.66 0.46
CA ASP A 70 6.34 -11.23 0.71
C ASP A 70 5.76 -10.79 2.06
N LYS A 71 4.55 -11.26 2.39
CA LYS A 71 3.88 -10.96 3.68
C LYS A 71 4.62 -11.58 4.86
N GLU A 72 5.10 -12.81 4.71
CA GLU A 72 5.92 -13.48 5.71
C GLU A 72 7.22 -12.74 5.94
N THR A 73 7.92 -12.38 4.86
CA THR A 73 9.19 -11.66 4.90
C THR A 73 9.04 -10.30 5.60
N LEU A 74 8.02 -9.53 5.22
CA LEU A 74 7.71 -8.26 5.86
C LEU A 74 7.35 -8.44 7.34
N GLY A 75 6.55 -9.44 7.70
CA GLY A 75 6.16 -9.68 9.09
C GLY A 75 7.33 -10.12 9.97
N LEU A 76 8.29 -10.89 9.42
CA LEU A 76 9.54 -11.23 10.09
C LEU A 76 10.45 -10.02 10.26
N MET A 77 10.55 -9.16 9.24
CA MET A 77 11.27 -7.89 9.32
C MET A 77 10.69 -7.00 10.42
N ARG A 78 9.36 -6.89 10.53
CA ARG A 78 8.70 -6.20 11.65
C ARG A 78 9.10 -6.80 13.00
N GLY A 79 9.15 -8.12 13.11
CA GLY A 79 9.59 -8.80 14.33
C GLY A 79 11.03 -8.45 14.72
N PHE A 80 11.94 -8.36 13.75
CA PHE A 80 13.31 -7.92 13.97
C PHE A 80 13.38 -6.49 14.56
N PHE A 81 12.61 -5.54 14.03
CA PHE A 81 12.51 -4.18 14.59
C PHE A 81 11.88 -4.19 16.00
N GLN A 82 10.84 -4.97 16.19
CA GLN A 82 10.14 -5.07 17.48
C GLN A 82 11.06 -5.62 18.58
N GLU A 83 11.92 -6.60 18.29
CA GLU A 83 12.91 -7.09 19.25
C GLU A 83 13.88 -6.00 19.69
N GLY A 84 14.34 -5.14 18.76
CA GLY A 84 15.18 -4.00 19.09
C GLY A 84 14.47 -2.98 19.98
N ASN A 85 13.22 -2.62 19.64
CA ASN A 85 12.41 -1.71 20.46
C ASN A 85 12.16 -2.27 21.86
N ASN A 86 11.85 -3.57 21.98
CA ASN A 86 11.69 -4.23 23.27
C ASN A 86 12.97 -4.16 24.11
N LEU A 87 14.16 -4.25 23.49
CA LEU A 87 15.44 -4.11 24.20
C LEU A 87 15.66 -2.66 24.67
N VAL A 88 15.30 -1.66 23.86
CA VAL A 88 15.34 -0.25 24.26
C VAL A 88 14.42 0.01 25.45
N GLU A 89 13.18 -0.47 25.40
CA GLU A 89 12.22 -0.38 26.50
C GLU A 89 12.71 -1.11 27.75
N PHE A 90 13.35 -2.28 27.57
CA PHE A 90 13.98 -3.01 28.66
C PHE A 90 15.05 -2.16 29.36
N CYS A 91 15.87 -1.41 28.62
CA CYS A 91 16.89 -0.55 29.21
C CYS A 91 16.34 0.67 29.96
N GLN A 92 15.12 1.11 29.69
CA GLN A 92 14.50 2.25 30.40
C GLN A 92 14.13 1.93 31.86
N LYS A 93 14.04 0.65 32.22
CA LYS A 93 13.64 0.20 33.57
C LYS A 93 14.78 0.21 34.60
N ASN A 94 15.91 0.85 34.29
CA ASN A 94 17.07 1.00 35.16
C ASN A 94 17.64 -0.34 35.66
N ASN A 95 18.04 -1.18 34.71
CA ASN A 95 18.57 -2.52 34.99
C ASN A 95 20.11 -2.49 35.06
N SER A 96 20.66 -2.19 36.24
CA SER A 96 22.10 -2.38 36.48
C SER A 96 22.45 -3.87 36.50
N ILE A 97 23.69 -4.19 36.18
CA ILE A 97 24.24 -5.54 36.24
C ILE A 97 25.61 -5.49 36.89
N ASP A 98 25.81 -6.38 37.85
CA ASP A 98 27.07 -6.54 38.55
C ASP A 98 27.46 -8.02 38.54
N TYR A 99 28.77 -8.28 38.52
CA TYR A 99 29.34 -9.62 38.61
C TYR A 99 30.20 -9.74 39.87
N THR A 100 30.50 -10.97 40.26
CA THR A 100 31.39 -11.29 41.39
C THR A 100 32.78 -10.69 41.24
N SER A 101 33.28 -10.57 40.01
CA SER A 101 34.57 -9.97 39.72
C SER A 101 34.59 -9.29 38.34
N LEU A 102 35.51 -8.34 38.16
CA LEU A 102 35.80 -7.76 36.85
C LEU A 102 36.26 -8.82 35.83
N TRP A 103 36.84 -9.93 36.30
CA TRP A 103 37.26 -11.01 35.42
C TRP A 103 36.06 -11.76 34.84
N ASP A 104 35.06 -12.05 35.68
CA ASP A 104 33.82 -12.71 35.28
C ASP A 104 33.05 -11.84 34.29
N GLU A 105 32.91 -10.54 34.59
CA GLU A 105 32.28 -9.56 33.71
C GLU A 105 32.97 -9.52 32.34
N ASN A 106 34.31 -9.41 32.31
CA ASN A 106 35.08 -9.41 31.07
C ASN A 106 34.94 -10.75 30.31
N THR A 107 34.82 -11.86 31.02
CA THR A 107 34.64 -13.19 30.43
C THR A 107 33.28 -13.31 29.75
N VAL A 108 32.21 -12.81 30.37
CA VAL A 108 30.88 -12.76 29.76
C VAL A 108 30.85 -11.81 28.56
N LYS A 109 31.45 -10.61 28.69
CA LYS A 109 31.60 -9.67 27.58
C LYS A 109 32.34 -10.31 26.39
N ARG A 110 33.50 -10.93 26.62
CA ARG A 110 34.25 -11.64 25.57
C ARG A 110 33.44 -12.77 24.94
N THR A 111 32.74 -13.54 25.75
CA THR A 111 31.91 -14.65 25.29
C THR A 111 30.80 -14.17 24.36
N LEU A 112 30.09 -13.11 24.74
CA LEU A 112 29.07 -12.49 23.92
C LEU A 112 29.65 -11.95 22.61
N LEU A 113 30.73 -11.16 22.69
CA LEU A 113 31.41 -10.58 21.53
C LEU A 113 31.93 -11.64 20.56
N ALA A 114 32.46 -12.75 21.06
CA ALA A 114 32.92 -13.86 20.24
C ALA A 114 31.77 -14.57 19.51
N ASN A 115 30.59 -14.70 20.15
CA ASN A 115 29.40 -15.21 19.47
C ASN A 115 28.92 -14.24 18.38
N ILE A 116 28.88 -12.93 18.66
CA ILE A 116 28.55 -11.90 17.67
C ILE A 116 29.53 -11.95 16.49
N GLN A 117 30.84 -11.99 16.77
CA GLN A 117 31.88 -12.08 15.75
C GLN A 117 31.72 -13.36 14.90
N TYR A 118 31.49 -14.51 15.52
CA TYR A 118 31.30 -15.77 14.81
C TYR A 118 30.07 -15.76 13.91
N HIS A 119 28.93 -15.32 14.42
CA HIS A 119 27.68 -15.27 13.66
C HIS A 119 27.76 -14.23 12.54
N GLY A 120 28.30 -13.04 12.82
CA GLY A 120 28.52 -12.00 11.83
C GLY A 120 29.45 -12.42 10.70
N LEU A 121 30.62 -12.99 11.03
CA LEU A 121 31.55 -13.53 10.04
C LEU A 121 30.88 -14.60 9.18
N LYS A 122 30.09 -15.50 9.77
CA LYS A 122 29.36 -16.52 9.01
C LYS A 122 28.45 -15.89 7.95
N ILE A 123 27.62 -14.92 8.36
CA ILE A 123 26.68 -14.23 7.46
C ILE A 123 27.43 -13.54 6.33
N VAL A 124 28.47 -12.79 6.67
CA VAL A 124 29.19 -11.96 5.70
C VAL A 124 30.07 -12.79 4.77
N MET A 125 30.76 -13.84 5.27
CA MET A 125 31.55 -14.72 4.41
C MET A 125 30.68 -15.48 3.40
N GLN A 126 29.49 -15.91 3.84
CA GLN A 126 28.50 -16.50 2.94
C GLN A 126 28.06 -15.48 1.87
N ALA A 127 27.72 -14.25 2.29
CA ALA A 127 27.35 -13.19 1.35
C ALA A 127 28.48 -12.91 0.35
N ILE A 128 29.72 -12.70 0.78
CA ILE A 128 30.86 -12.45 -0.12
C ILE A 128 31.02 -13.59 -1.13
N GLY A 129 30.84 -14.85 -0.70
CA GLY A 129 30.85 -16.02 -1.60
C GLY A 129 29.74 -15.96 -2.65
N ASP A 130 28.49 -15.70 -2.22
CA ASP A 130 27.32 -15.60 -3.09
C ASP A 130 27.44 -14.44 -4.10
N TYR A 131 27.91 -13.27 -3.65
CA TYR A 131 28.10 -12.10 -4.51
C TYR A 131 29.27 -12.28 -5.49
N ALA A 132 30.37 -12.89 -5.05
CA ALA A 132 31.49 -13.22 -5.94
C ALA A 132 31.03 -14.14 -7.09
N ALA A 133 30.21 -15.16 -6.78
CA ALA A 133 29.63 -16.03 -7.80
C ALA A 133 28.69 -15.27 -8.75
N LYS A 134 27.83 -14.38 -8.23
CA LYS A 134 26.93 -13.52 -9.03
C LYS A 134 27.66 -12.55 -9.94
N LEU A 135 28.79 -11.99 -9.49
CA LEU A 135 29.64 -11.11 -10.28
C LEU A 135 30.53 -11.86 -11.28
N GLY A 136 30.49 -13.21 -11.28
CA GLY A 136 31.25 -14.04 -12.21
C GLY A 136 32.74 -14.12 -11.89
N LEU A 137 33.15 -13.92 -10.63
CA LEU A 137 34.55 -14.08 -10.22
C LEU A 137 34.99 -15.54 -10.40
N SER A 138 36.22 -15.73 -10.88
CA SER A 138 36.82 -17.06 -10.91
C SER A 138 37.13 -17.54 -9.48
N ARG A 139 37.27 -18.86 -9.31
CA ARG A 139 37.68 -19.44 -8.03
C ARG A 139 39.03 -18.91 -7.56
N GLU A 140 39.95 -18.64 -8.48
CA GLU A 140 41.29 -18.11 -8.18
C GLU A 140 41.20 -16.66 -7.67
N ASP A 141 40.40 -15.82 -8.32
CA ASP A 141 40.16 -14.43 -7.90
C ASP A 141 39.51 -14.39 -6.52
N PHE A 142 38.52 -15.24 -6.28
CA PHE A 142 37.89 -15.36 -4.97
C PHE A 142 38.88 -15.79 -3.88
N LEU A 143 39.75 -16.77 -4.16
CA LEU A 143 40.76 -17.21 -3.20
C LEU A 143 41.79 -16.11 -2.90
N SER A 144 42.16 -15.31 -3.90
CA SER A 144 43.01 -14.13 -3.74
C SER A 144 42.34 -13.06 -2.88
N LEU A 145 41.10 -12.69 -3.19
CA LEU A 145 40.29 -11.77 -2.39
C LEU A 145 40.19 -12.23 -0.93
N LYS A 146 39.82 -13.49 -0.71
CA LYS A 146 39.73 -14.11 0.62
C LYS A 146 41.05 -14.02 1.39
N ASN A 147 42.17 -14.31 0.75
CA ASN A 147 43.48 -14.23 1.41
C ASN A 147 43.82 -12.79 1.80
N ASN A 148 43.64 -11.84 0.88
CA ASN A 148 43.84 -10.41 1.15
C ASN A 148 42.95 -9.92 2.29
N LEU A 149 41.68 -10.36 2.33
CA LEU A 149 40.76 -9.99 3.40
C LEU A 149 41.22 -10.50 4.76
N ILE A 150 41.59 -11.78 4.86
CA ILE A 150 42.02 -12.37 6.14
C ILE A 150 43.37 -11.81 6.59
N GLU A 151 44.32 -11.60 5.68
CA GLU A 151 45.66 -11.15 6.04
C GLU A 151 45.73 -9.70 6.47
N ASN A 152 44.98 -8.84 5.79
CA ASN A 152 45.03 -7.40 6.04
C ASN A 152 43.98 -6.95 7.06
N HIS A 153 42.83 -7.65 7.17
CA HIS A 153 41.70 -7.14 7.94
C HIS A 153 41.38 -7.86 9.24
N CYS A 154 41.85 -9.08 9.41
CA CYS A 154 41.57 -9.85 10.62
C CYS A 154 42.60 -9.59 11.71
N SER A 155 42.11 -9.40 12.93
CA SER A 155 42.97 -9.36 14.10
C SER A 155 43.76 -10.67 14.25
N LYS A 156 45.04 -10.55 14.64
CA LYS A 156 45.89 -11.71 14.94
C LYS A 156 45.40 -12.51 16.17
N ASN A 157 44.56 -11.88 17.01
CA ASN A 157 44.11 -12.41 18.30
C ASN A 157 42.72 -13.05 18.26
N ILE A 158 42.20 -13.41 17.10
CA ILE A 158 40.93 -14.16 17.01
C ILE A 158 41.14 -15.54 17.62
N SER A 159 40.43 -15.85 18.72
CA SER A 159 40.65 -17.08 19.48
C SER A 159 39.62 -18.17 19.22
N PHE A 160 38.40 -17.84 18.75
CA PHE A 160 37.36 -18.84 18.48
C PHE A 160 37.63 -19.72 17.26
N VAL A 161 38.50 -19.27 16.36
CA VAL A 161 38.93 -19.99 15.16
C VAL A 161 40.37 -19.62 14.82
N SER A 162 41.20 -20.61 14.46
CA SER A 162 42.54 -20.32 13.96
C SER A 162 42.47 -19.68 12.57
N ARG A 163 43.44 -18.82 12.22
CA ARG A 163 43.50 -18.21 10.87
C ARG A 163 43.46 -19.27 9.77
N LYS A 164 44.21 -20.38 9.92
CA LYS A 164 44.18 -21.52 8.99
C LYS A 164 42.76 -22.06 8.80
N ASN A 165 42.02 -22.28 9.87
CA ASN A 165 40.64 -22.76 9.80
C ASN A 165 39.69 -21.70 9.25
N LEU A 166 39.96 -20.41 9.49
CA LEU A 166 39.20 -19.30 8.89
C LEU A 166 39.36 -19.28 7.36
N HIS A 167 40.57 -19.50 6.82
CA HIS A 167 40.77 -19.61 5.37
C HIS A 167 40.00 -20.79 4.76
N VAL A 168 39.96 -21.94 5.44
CA VAL A 168 39.21 -23.12 4.99
C VAL A 168 37.70 -22.85 5.07
N TRP A 169 37.25 -22.25 6.17
CA TRP A 169 35.84 -21.93 6.38
C TRP A 169 35.33 -20.91 5.37
N PHE A 170 36.06 -19.83 5.13
CA PHE A 170 35.68 -18.82 4.13
C PHE A 170 35.68 -19.42 2.71
N ALA A 171 36.68 -20.24 2.37
CA ALA A 171 36.74 -20.90 1.07
C ALA A 171 35.51 -21.82 0.79
N SER A 172 34.89 -22.38 1.83
CA SER A 172 33.74 -23.28 1.68
C SER A 172 32.44 -22.59 1.24
N PHE A 173 32.37 -21.25 1.29
CA PHE A 173 31.17 -20.50 0.92
C PHE A 173 31.09 -20.14 -0.56
N PHE A 174 32.17 -20.29 -1.33
CA PHE A 174 32.14 -20.03 -2.76
C PHE A 174 31.59 -21.24 -3.53
N GLN A 175 30.54 -21.02 -4.31
CA GLN A 175 29.92 -22.02 -5.18
C GLN A 175 29.87 -21.48 -6.61
N GLU A 176 30.44 -22.21 -7.58
CA GLU A 176 30.44 -21.82 -9.00
C GLU A 176 29.04 -21.80 -9.63
N LYS A 177 28.08 -22.52 -9.03
CA LYS A 177 26.66 -22.49 -9.41
C LYS A 177 25.85 -21.89 -8.27
N ILE A 178 25.19 -20.77 -8.55
CA ILE A 178 24.31 -20.08 -7.60
C ILE A 178 23.11 -20.98 -7.32
N SER A 179 22.87 -21.29 -6.05
CA SER A 179 21.55 -21.75 -5.61
C SER A 179 20.61 -20.54 -5.57
N ASP A 180 19.40 -20.68 -6.12
CA ASP A 180 18.32 -19.66 -6.19
C ASP A 180 17.89 -19.03 -4.84
N SER A 181 18.58 -19.37 -3.75
CA SER A 181 18.24 -19.03 -2.38
C SER A 181 18.90 -17.77 -1.82
N SER A 182 19.91 -17.17 -2.47
CA SER A 182 20.78 -16.21 -1.76
C SER A 182 20.23 -14.78 -1.66
N LEU A 183 19.38 -14.32 -2.59
CA LEU A 183 18.61 -13.07 -2.44
C LEU A 183 17.34 -13.19 -3.30
N LYS A 184 16.30 -13.86 -2.82
CA LYS A 184 14.94 -13.60 -3.32
C LYS A 184 14.49 -12.27 -2.73
N ALA A 185 15.07 -11.19 -3.23
CA ALA A 185 14.52 -9.89 -2.99
C ALA A 185 13.12 -9.94 -3.60
N SER A 186 12.10 -9.83 -2.77
CA SER A 186 10.76 -9.53 -3.22
C SER A 186 10.78 -8.13 -3.84
N THR A 187 11.26 -8.05 -5.08
CA THR A 187 11.37 -6.85 -5.93
C THR A 187 10.03 -6.13 -6.06
N ARG A 188 8.94 -6.82 -5.70
CA ARG A 188 7.56 -6.33 -5.67
C ARG A 188 7.20 -5.48 -4.45
N LEU A 189 7.97 -5.52 -3.36
CA LEU A 189 7.59 -4.85 -2.10
C LEU A 189 7.52 -3.33 -2.19
N PHE A 190 8.35 -2.72 -3.06
CA PHE A 190 8.52 -1.27 -3.12
C PHE A 190 8.07 -0.66 -4.44
N GLY A 191 7.38 -1.41 -5.30
CA GLY A 191 6.79 -0.92 -6.55
C GLY A 191 7.78 -0.47 -7.62
N ILE A 192 9.09 -0.52 -7.35
CA ILE A 192 10.14 -0.14 -8.29
C ILE A 192 10.73 -1.42 -8.85
N SER A 193 10.76 -1.54 -10.19
CA SER A 193 11.42 -2.65 -10.87
C SER A 193 12.90 -2.64 -10.51
N GLN A 194 13.26 -3.47 -9.53
CA GLN A 194 14.66 -3.77 -9.27
C GLN A 194 15.12 -4.68 -10.40
N ASP A 195 16.02 -4.17 -11.26
CA ASP A 195 16.81 -5.06 -12.09
C ASP A 195 17.75 -5.83 -11.15
N ASP A 196 17.39 -7.07 -10.84
CA ASP A 196 18.23 -8.00 -10.06
C ASP A 196 19.63 -8.21 -10.69
N ASN A 197 19.82 -7.74 -11.94
CA ASN A 197 21.07 -7.79 -12.72
C ASN A 197 21.85 -6.47 -12.78
N CYS A 198 21.54 -5.48 -11.93
CA CYS A 198 22.37 -4.27 -11.85
C CYS A 198 23.79 -4.60 -11.33
N LYS A 199 24.77 -4.69 -12.24
CA LYS A 199 26.16 -5.03 -11.90
C LYS A 199 26.77 -4.04 -10.90
N GLU A 200 26.57 -2.74 -11.10
CA GLU A 200 27.07 -1.69 -10.21
C GLU A 200 26.48 -1.81 -8.80
N CYS A 201 25.20 -2.16 -8.70
CA CYS A 201 24.52 -2.38 -7.42
C CYS A 201 25.11 -3.60 -6.68
N LEU A 202 25.37 -4.69 -7.40
CA LEU A 202 26.01 -5.89 -6.85
C LEU A 202 27.44 -5.63 -6.38
N GLU A 203 28.20 -4.82 -7.13
CA GLU A 203 29.55 -4.37 -6.74
C GLU A 203 29.51 -3.50 -5.47
N LEU A 204 28.53 -2.60 -5.37
CA LEU A 204 28.33 -1.76 -4.20
C LEU A 204 27.95 -2.59 -2.96
N GLU A 205 26.97 -3.50 -3.08
CA GLU A 205 26.59 -4.42 -2.00
C GLU A 205 27.77 -5.31 -1.57
N MET A 206 28.59 -5.77 -2.53
CA MET A 206 29.81 -6.52 -2.25
C MET A 206 30.84 -5.69 -1.47
N ASN A 207 31.02 -4.41 -1.79
CA ASN A 207 31.91 -3.52 -1.05
C ASN A 207 31.47 -3.35 0.40
N TYR A 208 30.17 -3.17 0.66
CA TYR A 208 29.66 -3.09 2.04
C TYR A 208 29.74 -4.44 2.78
N ASN A 209 29.62 -5.57 2.08
CA ASN A 209 29.90 -6.88 2.67
C ASN A 209 31.39 -6.99 3.08
N ILE A 210 32.31 -6.48 2.27
CA ILE A 210 33.74 -6.41 2.63
C ILE A 210 33.95 -5.52 3.86
N LEU A 211 33.33 -4.35 3.93
CA LEU A 211 33.42 -3.47 5.11
C LEU A 211 32.85 -4.15 6.36
N LEU A 212 31.72 -4.83 6.27
CA LEU A 212 31.18 -5.63 7.37
C LEU A 212 32.13 -6.75 7.78
N PHE A 213 32.81 -7.41 6.83
CA PHE A 213 33.81 -8.43 7.14
C PHE A 213 34.96 -7.81 7.94
N ARG A 214 35.47 -6.64 7.52
CA ARG A 214 36.50 -5.89 8.27
C ARG A 214 36.01 -5.58 9.68
N SER A 215 34.76 -5.11 9.81
CA SER A 215 34.16 -4.77 11.10
C SER A 215 34.13 -5.96 12.06
N PHE A 216 33.61 -7.11 11.62
CA PHE A 216 33.61 -8.32 12.44
C PHE A 216 35.01 -8.90 12.68
N CYS A 217 35.90 -8.90 11.68
CA CYS A 217 37.24 -9.47 11.83
C CYS A 217 38.21 -8.60 12.62
N SER A 218 37.91 -7.31 12.78
CA SER A 218 38.77 -6.37 13.50
C SER A 218 38.90 -6.67 14.99
N TRP A 219 37.89 -7.26 15.63
CA TRP A 219 37.91 -7.48 17.07
C TRP A 219 38.91 -8.58 17.49
N GLY A 220 39.77 -8.24 18.45
CA GLY A 220 40.90 -9.06 18.89
C GLY A 220 40.77 -9.71 20.26
N GLY A 221 39.55 -9.92 20.77
CA GLY A 221 39.33 -10.63 22.04
C GLY A 221 39.32 -9.76 23.31
N SER A 222 39.52 -8.44 23.20
CA SER A 222 39.44 -7.52 24.35
C SER A 222 38.03 -6.99 24.54
N ALA A 223 37.48 -7.12 25.75
CA ALA A 223 36.15 -6.57 26.09
C ALA A 223 36.11 -5.04 26.10
N LYS A 224 37.27 -4.38 26.30
CA LYS A 224 37.39 -2.91 26.34
C LYS A 224 37.57 -2.27 24.97
N GLN A 225 38.11 -3.03 24.01
CA GLN A 225 38.41 -2.54 22.65
C GLN A 225 37.50 -3.24 21.65
N LEU A 226 36.33 -2.66 21.42
CA LEU A 226 35.34 -3.20 20.48
C LEU A 226 35.73 -2.95 19.02
N ARG A 227 36.62 -1.96 18.76
CA ARG A 227 37.01 -1.54 17.41
C ARG A 227 35.76 -1.30 16.56
N PHE A 228 35.76 -1.75 15.31
CA PHE A 228 34.68 -1.56 14.36
C PHE A 228 33.43 -2.43 14.64
N LEU A 229 33.42 -3.27 15.68
CA LEU A 229 32.17 -3.88 16.15
C LEU A 229 31.25 -2.88 16.87
N SER A 230 31.79 -1.76 17.37
CA SER A 230 31.04 -0.80 18.19
C SER A 230 29.71 -0.36 17.56
N PRO A 231 29.63 0.05 16.27
CA PRO A 231 28.37 0.49 15.66
C PRO A 231 27.31 -0.62 15.59
N ILE A 232 27.75 -1.87 15.37
CA ILE A 232 26.86 -3.04 15.27
C ILE A 232 26.30 -3.40 16.64
N ILE A 233 27.17 -3.46 17.65
CA ILE A 233 26.82 -3.84 19.02
C ILE A 233 25.94 -2.77 19.69
N LYS A 234 26.23 -1.49 19.42
CA LYS A 234 25.46 -0.36 19.94
C LYS A 234 24.01 -0.41 19.47
N ASN A 235 23.77 -0.90 18.25
CA ASN A 235 22.44 -0.96 17.67
C ASN A 235 21.58 -2.06 18.35
N PRO A 236 20.44 -1.70 18.97
CA PRO A 236 19.63 -2.65 19.73
C PRO A 236 19.03 -3.76 18.87
N MET A 237 18.77 -3.51 17.59
CA MET A 237 18.21 -4.51 16.68
C MET A 237 19.21 -5.64 16.40
N PHE A 238 20.45 -5.29 16.05
CA PHE A 238 21.49 -6.28 15.80
C PHE A 238 21.90 -6.99 17.09
N PHE A 239 21.97 -6.28 18.21
CA PHE A 239 22.25 -6.90 19.50
C PHE A 239 21.17 -7.94 19.85
N ALA A 240 19.90 -7.56 19.78
CA ALA A 240 18.79 -8.47 20.05
C ALA A 240 18.79 -9.68 19.10
N TYR A 241 19.07 -9.46 17.81
CA TYR A 241 19.22 -10.53 16.82
C TYR A 241 20.34 -11.49 17.18
N PHE A 242 21.56 -11.00 17.44
CA PHE A 242 22.68 -11.89 17.77
C PHE A 242 22.47 -12.62 19.10
N LEU A 243 21.81 -11.98 20.06
CA LEU A 243 21.42 -12.63 21.31
C LEU A 243 20.42 -13.76 21.02
N ARG A 244 19.39 -13.51 20.21
CA ARG A 244 18.42 -14.54 19.80
C ARG A 244 19.10 -15.71 19.07
N GLU A 245 19.97 -15.40 18.11
CA GLU A 245 20.76 -16.40 17.37
C GLU A 245 21.70 -17.18 18.30
N MET A 246 22.29 -16.52 19.30
CA MET A 246 23.18 -17.15 20.30
C MET A 246 22.45 -18.28 21.04
N PHE A 247 21.20 -18.06 21.45
CA PHE A 247 20.37 -19.05 22.15
C PHE A 247 19.54 -19.96 21.22
N GLY A 248 19.73 -19.85 19.91
CA GLY A 248 19.09 -20.74 18.94
C GLY A 248 17.59 -20.49 18.81
N GLU A 249 17.13 -19.25 18.92
CA GLU A 249 15.72 -18.90 18.71
C GLU A 249 15.52 -18.35 17.30
N LYS A 250 14.39 -18.69 16.67
CA LYS A 250 13.96 -18.16 15.37
C LYS A 250 12.61 -17.46 15.49
N LEU A 251 12.43 -16.35 14.79
CA LEU A 251 11.13 -15.70 14.63
C LEU A 251 10.29 -16.46 13.60
N ASN A 252 9.03 -16.71 13.95
CA ASN A 252 8.00 -17.18 13.03
C ASN A 252 6.79 -16.23 13.09
N LEU A 253 6.04 -16.21 12.01
CA LEU A 253 4.84 -15.39 11.85
C LEU A 253 3.62 -16.29 11.68
N GLU A 254 2.60 -16.09 12.51
CA GLU A 254 1.28 -16.65 12.27
C GLU A 254 0.43 -15.63 11.49
N LEU A 255 0.24 -15.87 10.20
CA LEU A 255 -0.43 -14.93 9.29
C LEU A 255 -1.91 -14.69 9.63
N VAL A 256 -2.58 -15.66 10.26
CA VAL A 256 -4.01 -15.55 10.61
C VAL A 256 -4.24 -14.47 11.68
N ASN A 257 -3.40 -14.47 12.71
CA ASN A 257 -3.50 -13.56 13.84
C ASN A 257 -2.53 -12.38 13.75
N ASN A 258 -1.65 -12.38 12.73
CA ASN A 258 -0.55 -11.43 12.57
C ASN A 258 0.38 -11.37 13.80
N VAL A 259 0.58 -12.51 14.47
CA VAL A 259 1.38 -12.60 15.69
C VAL A 259 2.76 -13.13 15.35
N ILE A 260 3.79 -12.44 15.84
CA ILE A 260 5.18 -12.87 15.77
C ILE A 260 5.50 -13.62 17.06
N PHE A 261 6.04 -14.82 16.93
CA PHE A 261 6.44 -15.64 18.08
C PHE A 261 7.82 -16.25 17.84
N LYS A 262 8.43 -16.70 18.94
CA LYS A 262 9.75 -17.33 18.92
C LYS A 262 9.61 -18.84 18.98
N THR A 263 10.38 -19.55 18.16
CA THR A 263 10.55 -21.00 18.25
C THR A 263 11.98 -21.35 18.55
N LYS A 264 12.20 -22.31 19.45
CA LYS A 264 13.53 -22.85 19.74
C LYS A 264 13.97 -23.77 18.60
N LEU A 265 15.13 -23.47 18.04
CA LEU A 265 15.90 -24.38 17.21
C LEU A 265 16.85 -25.17 18.11
N VAL A 266 17.09 -26.43 17.73
CA VAL A 266 18.10 -27.25 18.41
C VAL A 266 19.46 -26.70 18.03
N LYS A 267 20.03 -25.87 18.91
CA LYS A 267 21.41 -25.40 18.78
C LYS A 267 22.31 -26.25 19.66
N GLU A 268 23.25 -26.95 19.04
CA GLU A 268 24.12 -27.85 19.78
C GLU A 268 25.31 -27.13 20.41
N LYS A 269 25.85 -26.10 19.75
CA LYS A 269 27.12 -25.46 20.15
C LYS A 269 27.05 -23.94 20.19
N ILE A 270 27.65 -23.37 21.23
CA ILE A 270 27.80 -21.93 21.49
C ILE A 270 29.29 -21.64 21.76
N ILE A 271 29.76 -20.43 21.50
CA ILE A 271 31.13 -20.07 21.87
C ILE A 271 31.16 -19.68 23.34
N LEU A 272 32.08 -20.25 24.11
CA LEU A 272 32.42 -19.87 25.47
C LEU A 272 33.87 -19.40 25.48
N CYS A 273 34.14 -18.26 26.09
CA CYS A 273 35.51 -17.82 26.35
C CYS A 273 35.90 -18.17 27.77
N GLU A 274 36.98 -18.93 27.92
CA GLU A 274 37.66 -19.19 29.18
C GLU A 274 39.00 -18.46 29.09
N ASP A 275 39.24 -17.52 30.00
CA ASP A 275 40.36 -16.59 29.95
C ASP A 275 40.39 -15.80 28.63
N LEU A 276 41.48 -15.90 27.86
CA LEU A 276 41.64 -15.26 26.55
C LEU A 276 41.28 -16.19 25.37
N MET A 277 40.88 -17.43 25.66
CA MET A 277 40.65 -18.47 24.67
C MET A 277 39.16 -18.76 24.51
N CYS A 278 38.62 -18.54 23.32
CA CYS A 278 37.23 -18.85 23.01
C CYS A 278 37.11 -20.18 22.26
N ARG A 279 36.16 -21.03 22.65
CA ARG A 279 35.95 -22.36 22.03
C ARG A 279 34.46 -22.65 21.88
N LYS A 280 34.11 -23.49 20.91
CA LYS A 280 32.74 -24.00 20.77
C LYS A 280 32.49 -25.09 21.81
N VAL A 281 31.48 -24.91 22.64
CA VAL A 281 31.05 -25.83 23.70
C VAL A 281 29.58 -26.18 23.53
N TYR A 282 29.13 -27.27 24.15
CA TYR A 282 27.70 -27.62 24.15
C TYR A 282 26.89 -26.66 25.03
N VAL A 283 25.60 -26.49 24.73
CA VAL A 283 24.72 -25.55 25.46
C VAL A 283 24.65 -25.86 26.95
N ASP A 284 24.57 -27.13 27.34
CA ASP A 284 24.57 -27.53 28.75
C ASP A 284 25.88 -27.15 29.46
N GLU A 285 27.01 -27.29 28.78
CA GLU A 285 28.31 -26.87 29.30
C GLU A 285 28.40 -25.34 29.41
N PHE A 286 27.87 -24.62 28.42
CA PHE A 286 27.79 -23.16 28.43
C PHE A 286 27.02 -22.65 29.65
N HIS A 287 25.82 -23.18 29.92
CA HIS A 287 25.02 -22.75 31.07
C HIS A 287 25.67 -23.04 32.42
N ARG A 288 26.51 -24.09 32.50
CA ARG A 288 27.23 -24.45 33.73
C ARG A 288 28.45 -23.57 33.99
N LYS A 289 29.10 -23.09 32.93
CA LYS A 289 30.40 -22.39 33.03
C LYS A 289 30.33 -20.88 32.84
N VAL A 290 29.33 -20.37 32.14
CA VAL A 290 29.21 -18.93 31.92
C VAL A 290 28.99 -18.23 33.27
N PRO A 291 29.78 -17.19 33.61
CA PRO A 291 29.56 -16.46 34.84
C PRO A 291 28.17 -15.82 34.88
N ARG A 292 27.55 -15.84 36.05
CA ARG A 292 26.20 -15.31 36.29
C ARG A 292 26.28 -13.93 36.95
N SER A 293 25.31 -13.08 36.64
CA SER A 293 25.20 -11.80 37.34
C SER A 293 24.67 -11.98 38.77
N LEU A 294 25.00 -11.04 39.64
CA LEU A 294 24.49 -11.00 41.01
C LEU A 294 22.97 -10.72 40.97
N GLY A 295 22.16 -11.66 41.45
CA GLY A 295 20.70 -11.55 41.43
C GLY A 295 20.06 -11.80 40.05
N GLY A 296 20.81 -12.35 39.10
CA GLY A 296 20.33 -12.72 37.76
C GLY A 296 19.55 -14.04 37.74
N ALA A 297 18.32 -14.02 37.23
CA ALA A 297 17.49 -15.22 37.11
C ALA A 297 17.87 -16.08 35.89
N ASP A 298 18.24 -15.46 34.76
CA ASP A 298 18.63 -16.16 33.53
C ASP A 298 19.79 -15.48 32.79
N VAL A 299 20.62 -16.27 32.08
CA VAL A 299 21.76 -15.78 31.30
C VAL A 299 21.28 -14.85 30.19
N TYR A 300 20.14 -15.17 29.56
CA TYR A 300 19.59 -14.36 28.48
C TYR A 300 19.27 -12.94 28.94
N ASP A 301 18.61 -12.82 30.09
CA ASP A 301 18.28 -11.52 30.67
C ASP A 301 19.52 -10.81 31.23
N ASP A 302 20.48 -11.54 31.81
CA ASP A 302 21.77 -10.99 32.22
C ASP A 302 22.49 -10.31 31.03
N LEU A 303 22.50 -10.94 29.86
CA LEU A 303 23.09 -10.38 28.65
C LEU A 303 22.33 -9.15 28.11
N LYS A 304 21.01 -9.07 28.29
CA LYS A 304 20.27 -7.82 27.99
C LYS A 304 20.62 -6.70 28.95
N ARG A 305 20.77 -6.98 30.24
CA ARG A 305 21.21 -5.96 31.22
C ARG A 305 22.62 -5.48 30.89
N LEU A 306 23.50 -6.39 30.48
CA LEU A 306 24.85 -6.08 30.00
C LEU A 306 24.83 -5.15 28.77
N TYR A 307 23.86 -5.32 27.87
CA TYR A 307 23.66 -4.36 26.79
C TYR A 307 23.37 -2.96 27.33
N CYS A 308 22.41 -2.87 28.25
CA CYS A 308 21.97 -1.59 28.80
C CYS A 308 23.07 -0.87 29.60
N SER A 309 23.95 -1.61 30.29
CA SER A 309 25.03 -1.03 31.09
C SER A 309 26.22 -0.58 30.24
N ASP A 310 26.69 -1.43 29.33
CA ASP A 310 28.02 -1.27 28.75
C ASP A 310 28.03 -1.07 27.23
N PHE A 311 27.07 -1.66 26.52
CA PHE A 311 27.12 -1.72 25.07
C PHE A 311 26.22 -0.69 24.38
N LYS A 312 25.16 -0.23 25.04
CA LYS A 312 24.25 0.80 24.54
C LYS A 312 24.98 2.11 24.21
N ASP A 313 25.98 2.46 25.01
CA ASP A 313 26.78 3.68 24.84
C ASP A 313 28.21 3.38 24.39
N ALA A 314 28.44 2.17 23.84
CA ALA A 314 29.73 1.77 23.30
C ALA A 314 30.19 2.71 22.18
N ASN A 315 31.37 3.30 22.36
CA ASN A 315 32.00 4.18 21.39
C ASN A 315 33.24 3.53 20.77
N LEU A 316 33.52 3.90 19.53
CA LEU A 316 34.74 3.53 18.84
C LEU A 316 35.94 4.18 19.54
N ASN A 317 36.73 3.38 20.27
CA ASN A 317 37.99 3.83 20.85
C ASN A 317 39.16 3.17 20.11
N LEU A 318 39.95 3.99 19.41
CA LEU A 318 41.12 3.57 18.64
C LEU A 318 42.42 4.23 19.14
N GLU A 319 42.41 4.96 20.25
CA GLU A 319 43.58 5.76 20.69
C GLU A 319 44.84 4.90 20.86
N ASN A 320 44.67 3.70 21.42
CA ASN A 320 45.72 2.74 21.72
C ASN A 320 45.77 1.53 20.77
N ASP A 321 45.06 1.59 19.63
CA ASP A 321 45.08 0.52 18.62
C ASP A 321 46.16 0.75 17.55
N ASP A 322 46.46 -0.33 16.81
CA ASP A 322 47.42 -0.33 15.70
C ASP A 322 47.07 0.74 14.65
N GLU A 323 48.09 1.35 14.03
CA GLU A 323 47.90 2.43 13.04
C GLU A 323 46.99 2.02 11.87
N ILE A 324 46.99 0.74 11.51
CA ILE A 324 46.13 0.17 10.46
C ILE A 324 44.64 0.41 10.74
N PHE A 325 44.20 0.29 11.99
CA PHE A 325 42.80 0.54 12.33
C PHE A 325 42.48 2.05 12.35
N LYS A 326 43.47 2.88 12.70
CA LYS A 326 43.34 4.34 12.65
C LYS A 326 43.24 4.85 11.21
N THR A 327 43.97 4.25 10.26
CA THR A 327 43.86 4.61 8.84
C THR A 327 42.49 4.22 8.27
N TRP A 328 41.99 3.02 8.56
CA TRP A 328 40.65 2.63 8.11
C TRP A 328 39.55 3.53 8.68
N ALA A 329 39.68 3.96 9.94
CA ALA A 329 38.72 4.88 10.53
C ALA A 329 38.69 6.25 9.83
N LYS A 330 39.79 6.67 9.18
CA LYS A 330 39.86 7.89 8.37
C LYS A 330 39.33 7.69 6.95
N GLU A 331 39.40 6.47 6.43
CA GLU A 331 38.85 6.10 5.12
C GLU A 331 37.32 6.04 5.13
N LEU A 332 36.73 5.70 6.29
CA LEU A 332 35.28 5.59 6.45
C LEU A 332 34.62 6.96 6.64
N GLY A 333 33.66 7.27 5.78
CA GLY A 333 32.74 8.39 5.95
C GLY A 333 31.67 8.11 7.02
N PRO A 334 30.97 9.15 7.50
CA PRO A 334 29.85 8.99 8.43
C PRO A 334 28.75 8.05 7.89
N ASP A 335 28.45 8.16 6.60
CA ASP A 335 27.39 7.41 5.94
C ASP A 335 27.75 5.93 5.74
N ASP A 336 29.04 5.58 5.68
CA ASP A 336 29.48 4.20 5.50
C ASP A 336 29.05 3.31 6.66
N TYR A 337 28.95 3.86 7.88
CA TYR A 337 28.41 3.12 9.02
C TYR A 337 26.91 2.85 8.84
N TYR A 338 26.16 3.83 8.33
CA TYR A 338 24.73 3.64 8.06
C TYR A 338 24.52 2.58 6.98
N PHE A 339 25.25 2.64 5.87
CA PHE A 339 25.15 1.66 4.79
C PHE A 339 25.64 0.27 5.18
N GLN A 340 26.69 0.15 6.00
CA GLN A 340 27.08 -1.13 6.58
C GLN A 340 25.97 -1.76 7.43
N LEU A 341 25.39 -0.97 8.33
CA LEU A 341 24.29 -1.45 9.18
C LEU A 341 23.07 -1.81 8.33
N SER A 342 22.75 -1.01 7.33
CA SER A 342 21.65 -1.30 6.42
C SER A 342 21.90 -2.59 5.65
N GLN A 343 23.09 -2.77 5.06
CA GLN A 343 23.48 -4.00 4.38
C GLN A 343 23.42 -5.21 5.32
N LEU A 344 23.84 -5.08 6.58
CA LEU A 344 23.69 -6.15 7.56
C LEU A 344 22.22 -6.51 7.80
N SER A 345 21.33 -5.52 7.86
CA SER A 345 19.87 -5.73 7.93
C SER A 345 19.37 -6.49 6.70
N VAL A 346 19.83 -6.16 5.50
CA VAL A 346 19.51 -6.88 4.25
C VAL A 346 19.93 -8.34 4.35
N LEU A 347 21.16 -8.62 4.78
CA LEU A 347 21.66 -9.98 4.89
C LEU A 347 20.88 -10.84 5.89
N ILE A 348 20.38 -10.22 6.97
CA ILE A 348 19.59 -10.88 8.03
C ILE A 348 18.15 -11.10 7.57
N ASN A 349 17.48 -10.04 7.10
CA ASN A 349 16.04 -10.05 6.82
C ASN A 349 15.72 -10.51 5.39
N LYS A 350 16.71 -10.57 4.50
CA LYS A 350 16.57 -10.87 3.06
C LYS A 350 15.69 -9.86 2.30
N VAL A 351 15.38 -8.73 2.92
CA VAL A 351 14.71 -7.58 2.29
C VAL A 351 15.79 -6.62 1.80
N PRO A 352 15.82 -6.27 0.51
CA PRO A 352 16.82 -5.35 -0.02
C PRO A 352 16.69 -3.96 0.59
N ASP A 353 17.81 -3.30 0.85
CA ASP A 353 17.82 -1.88 1.14
C ASP A 353 17.62 -1.14 -0.18
N VAL A 354 16.44 -0.54 -0.29
CA VAL A 354 16.03 0.15 -1.50
C VAL A 354 16.85 1.41 -1.71
N ILE A 355 17.35 2.06 -0.65
CA ILE A 355 18.25 3.20 -0.78
C ILE A 355 19.57 2.72 -1.37
N LEU A 356 20.20 1.72 -0.75
CA LEU A 356 21.51 1.21 -1.18
C LEU A 356 21.54 0.78 -2.66
N ARG A 357 20.48 0.10 -3.13
CA ARG A 357 20.38 -0.35 -4.52
C ARG A 357 20.13 0.76 -5.53
N HIS A 358 19.54 1.88 -5.11
CA HIS A 358 19.15 2.95 -6.01
C HIS A 358 20.06 4.17 -5.92
N LEU A 359 20.95 4.28 -4.94
CA LEU A 359 21.97 5.34 -4.86
C LEU A 359 22.74 5.58 -6.17
N PRO A 360 23.20 4.55 -6.92
CA PRO A 360 23.89 4.82 -8.19
C PRO A 360 22.95 5.35 -9.28
N LEU A 361 21.63 5.19 -9.11
CA LEU A 361 20.62 5.56 -10.11
C LEU A 361 19.88 6.86 -9.76
N TYR A 362 19.65 7.13 -8.47
CA TYR A 362 18.80 8.20 -7.93
C TYR A 362 19.32 8.70 -6.58
N SER A 363 19.11 9.99 -6.29
CA SER A 363 19.26 10.50 -4.93
C SER A 363 18.19 9.88 -4.01
N PRO A 364 18.43 9.78 -2.67
CA PRO A 364 17.42 9.30 -1.73
C PRO A 364 16.08 10.06 -1.80
N GLU A 365 16.15 11.36 -2.11
CA GLU A 365 15.00 12.25 -2.27
C GLU A 365 14.19 11.89 -3.53
N ASP A 366 14.87 11.77 -4.67
CA ASP A 366 14.25 11.35 -5.94
C ASP A 366 13.64 9.95 -5.82
N PHE A 367 14.29 9.06 -5.09
CA PHE A 367 13.79 7.72 -4.82
C PHE A 367 12.48 7.75 -4.02
N PHE A 368 12.43 8.51 -2.93
CA PHE A 368 11.23 8.65 -2.11
C PHE A 368 10.06 9.21 -2.92
N LEU A 369 10.31 10.25 -3.72
CA LEU A 369 9.31 10.85 -4.61
C LEU A 369 8.78 9.82 -5.63
N LYS A 370 9.67 9.05 -6.27
CA LYS A 370 9.26 8.00 -7.21
C LYS A 370 8.44 6.88 -6.57
N SER A 371 8.79 6.48 -5.35
CA SER A 371 8.04 5.47 -4.61
C SER A 371 6.62 5.96 -4.28
N LEU A 372 6.50 7.23 -3.87
CA LEU A 372 5.20 7.89 -3.65
C LEU A 372 4.40 7.99 -4.95
N ASP A 373 5.01 8.45 -6.04
CA ASP A 373 4.37 8.58 -7.34
C ASP A 373 3.86 7.23 -7.85
N GLN A 374 4.65 6.16 -7.69
CA GLN A 374 4.24 4.82 -8.09
C GLN A 374 3.13 4.27 -7.20
N SER A 375 3.20 4.51 -5.89
CA SER A 375 2.14 4.11 -4.95
C SER A 375 0.83 4.84 -5.27
N TRP A 376 0.91 6.13 -5.58
CA TRP A 376 -0.21 6.95 -6.00
C TRP A 376 -0.76 6.50 -7.36
N TYR A 377 0.12 6.21 -8.32
CA TYR A 377 -0.26 5.68 -9.62
C TYR A 377 -1.00 4.35 -9.47
N ASN A 378 -0.45 3.41 -8.72
CA ASN A 378 -1.07 2.10 -8.46
C ASN A 378 -2.42 2.26 -7.73
N TRP A 379 -2.47 3.10 -6.69
CA TRP A 379 -3.72 3.43 -6.00
C TRP A 379 -4.74 4.00 -6.98
N SER A 380 -4.37 5.00 -7.79
CA SER A 380 -5.27 5.66 -8.74
C SER A 380 -5.74 4.71 -9.83
N GLN A 381 -4.88 3.84 -10.36
CA GLN A 381 -5.25 2.79 -11.32
C GLN A 381 -6.20 1.78 -10.69
N ASN A 382 -6.00 1.40 -9.43
CA ASN A 382 -6.91 0.51 -8.72
C ASN A 382 -8.24 1.18 -8.42
N GLN A 383 -8.25 2.46 -8.06
CA GLN A 383 -9.48 3.25 -7.94
C GLN A 383 -10.18 3.32 -9.29
N LEU A 384 -9.48 3.58 -10.40
CA LEU A 384 -10.07 3.59 -11.73
C LEU A 384 -10.65 2.22 -12.10
N LYS A 385 -9.92 1.12 -11.89
CA LYS A 385 -10.39 -0.24 -12.15
C LYS A 385 -11.65 -0.59 -11.34
N ASN A 386 -11.71 -0.19 -10.07
CA ASN A 386 -12.86 -0.44 -9.19
C ASN A 386 -14.01 0.58 -9.39
N SER A 387 -13.72 1.77 -9.91
CA SER A 387 -14.68 2.85 -10.13
C SER A 387 -15.32 2.82 -11.52
N VAL A 388 -14.74 2.09 -12.49
CA VAL A 388 -15.36 1.89 -13.82
C VAL A 388 -16.75 1.24 -13.71
N ASP A 389 -16.98 0.44 -12.67
CA ASP A 389 -18.30 -0.18 -12.39
C ASP A 389 -19.17 0.64 -11.43
N ASN A 390 -18.67 1.71 -10.80
CA ASN A 390 -19.35 2.47 -9.74
C ASN A 390 -19.06 3.98 -9.80
N VAL A 391 -19.25 4.62 -10.95
CA VAL A 391 -19.31 6.10 -11.01
C VAL A 391 -20.67 6.56 -10.47
N TYR A 392 -20.81 6.64 -9.14
CA TYR A 392 -21.98 7.22 -8.47
C TYR A 392 -22.02 8.76 -8.51
N TYR A 393 -20.99 9.41 -9.06
CA TYR A 393 -20.90 10.87 -9.09
C TYR A 393 -21.69 11.54 -10.22
N GLU A 394 -22.23 10.76 -11.16
CA GLU A 394 -23.25 11.25 -12.08
C GLU A 394 -24.60 10.70 -11.58
N GLU A 395 -25.46 11.57 -11.04
CA GLU A 395 -26.82 11.16 -10.67
C GLU A 395 -27.48 10.47 -11.88
N PRO A 396 -28.17 9.32 -11.71
CA PRO A 396 -28.78 8.66 -12.85
C PRO A 396 -29.88 9.55 -13.45
N LEU A 397 -30.05 9.47 -14.77
CA LEU A 397 -31.21 10.06 -15.44
C LEU A 397 -32.49 9.54 -14.77
N ARG A 398 -33.38 10.46 -14.40
CA ARG A 398 -34.69 10.13 -13.82
C ARG A 398 -35.80 10.44 -14.81
N LEU A 399 -36.74 9.51 -14.93
CA LEU A 399 -37.99 9.70 -15.64
C LEU A 399 -39.09 10.03 -14.64
N GLU A 400 -39.69 11.20 -14.77
CA GLU A 400 -40.75 11.68 -13.87
C GLU A 400 -41.98 12.09 -14.66
N VAL A 401 -43.17 11.63 -14.23
CA VAL A 401 -44.43 12.00 -14.89
C VAL A 401 -44.76 13.45 -14.56
N VAL A 402 -45.07 14.24 -15.59
CA VAL A 402 -45.46 15.64 -15.45
C VAL A 402 -46.80 15.77 -14.73
N SER A 403 -46.98 16.82 -13.93
CA SER A 403 -48.25 17.06 -13.25
C SER A 403 -49.39 17.26 -14.25
N ARG A 404 -50.43 16.43 -14.13
CA ARG A 404 -51.65 16.46 -14.98
C ARG A 404 -52.34 17.83 -15.02
N ASN A 405 -52.25 18.62 -13.94
CA ASN A 405 -52.86 19.95 -13.87
C ASN A 405 -52.34 20.89 -14.96
N LEU A 406 -51.20 20.57 -15.59
CA LEU A 406 -50.59 21.36 -16.65
C LEU A 406 -51.16 21.03 -18.05
N PHE A 407 -51.79 19.87 -18.25
CA PHE A 407 -52.13 19.41 -19.61
C PHE A 407 -53.39 18.54 -19.75
N PHE A 408 -53.96 17.99 -18.69
CA PHE A 408 -55.09 17.06 -18.75
C PHE A 408 -56.40 17.71 -18.30
N ASP A 409 -57.42 17.65 -19.15
CA ASP A 409 -58.79 18.05 -18.85
C ASP A 409 -59.68 16.80 -18.69
N VAL A 410 -60.46 16.73 -17.62
CA VAL A 410 -61.34 15.60 -17.30
C VAL A 410 -62.53 15.47 -18.27
N THR A 411 -62.88 16.53 -19.00
CA THR A 411 -64.04 16.56 -19.90
C THR A 411 -63.68 16.30 -21.37
N VAL A 412 -62.44 16.59 -21.76
CA VAL A 412 -61.93 16.45 -23.14
C VAL A 412 -61.16 15.14 -23.30
N ALA A 413 -61.43 14.41 -24.38
CA ALA A 413 -60.78 13.12 -24.65
C ALA A 413 -59.41 13.29 -25.31
N ASP A 414 -58.53 14.05 -24.66
CA ASP A 414 -57.13 14.27 -25.08
C ASP A 414 -56.18 13.51 -24.13
N PHE A 415 -56.10 12.19 -24.32
CA PHE A 415 -55.24 11.33 -23.52
C PHE A 415 -53.81 11.43 -24.04
N ARG A 416 -52.89 11.88 -23.20
CA ARG A 416 -51.47 12.04 -23.53
C ARG A 416 -50.60 11.84 -22.32
N VAL A 417 -49.41 11.27 -22.49
CA VAL A 417 -48.46 11.03 -21.39
C VAL A 417 -47.27 11.94 -21.54
N MET A 418 -47.05 12.85 -20.59
CA MET A 418 -45.88 13.72 -20.56
C MET A 418 -44.91 13.27 -19.47
N ILE A 419 -43.66 13.01 -19.85
CA ILE A 419 -42.60 12.53 -18.95
C ILE A 419 -41.38 13.43 -19.11
N ASP A 420 -40.87 13.93 -18.00
CA ASP A 420 -39.63 14.69 -17.97
C ASP A 420 -38.42 13.76 -17.76
N VAL A 421 -37.37 13.98 -18.55
CA VAL A 421 -36.06 13.31 -18.44
C VAL A 421 -35.09 14.27 -17.76
N ASN A 422 -34.76 14.00 -16.50
CA ASN A 422 -34.04 14.93 -15.62
C ASN A 422 -32.69 14.38 -15.16
N LEU A 423 -31.71 15.27 -14.98
CA LEU A 423 -30.43 15.00 -14.32
C LEU A 423 -30.26 15.99 -13.14
N GLY A 424 -30.49 15.48 -11.94
CA GLY A 424 -30.37 16.25 -10.69
C GLY A 424 -31.47 17.24 -10.38
N GLU A 425 -31.31 17.97 -9.28
CA GLU A 425 -32.36 18.83 -8.70
C GLU A 425 -32.67 20.07 -9.56
N ILE A 426 -31.69 20.59 -10.31
CA ILE A 426 -31.89 21.76 -11.17
C ILE A 426 -32.86 21.44 -12.31
N ASP A 427 -32.70 20.30 -12.98
CA ASP A 427 -33.61 19.85 -14.05
C ASP A 427 -35.04 19.57 -13.52
N ARG A 428 -35.17 19.20 -12.24
CA ARG A 428 -36.48 18.95 -11.59
C ARG A 428 -37.21 20.22 -11.16
N SER A 429 -36.51 21.34 -11.05
CA SER A 429 -37.10 22.60 -10.59
C SER A 429 -38.17 23.16 -11.54
N SER A 430 -38.13 22.82 -12.84
CA SER A 430 -39.16 23.17 -13.82
C SER A 430 -39.77 21.92 -14.45
N GLN A 431 -41.10 21.90 -14.57
CA GLN A 431 -41.82 20.91 -15.38
C GLN A 431 -42.15 21.53 -16.74
N ILE A 432 -41.91 20.81 -17.84
CA ILE A 432 -42.12 21.23 -19.25
C ILE A 432 -41.24 22.42 -19.72
N LEU A 433 -41.20 23.53 -18.98
CA LEU A 433 -40.54 24.78 -19.37
C LEU A 433 -39.03 24.61 -19.53
N GLY A 434 -38.52 24.97 -20.70
CA GLY A 434 -37.09 24.90 -21.03
C GLY A 434 -36.59 23.51 -21.44
N LYS A 435 -37.48 22.52 -21.55
CA LYS A 435 -37.15 21.14 -21.96
C LYS A 435 -37.46 20.93 -23.44
N ILE A 436 -36.70 20.03 -24.08
CA ILE A 436 -36.86 19.69 -25.50
C ILE A 436 -37.78 18.47 -25.63
N PRO A 437 -38.95 18.59 -26.28
CA PRO A 437 -39.89 17.49 -26.39
C PRO A 437 -39.55 16.54 -27.55
N VAL A 438 -39.72 15.24 -27.32
CA VAL A 438 -39.71 14.18 -28.33
C VAL A 438 -40.96 13.34 -28.15
N GLU A 439 -41.71 13.15 -29.23
CA GLU A 439 -43.02 12.50 -29.19
C GLU A 439 -43.03 11.17 -29.96
N PHE A 440 -43.72 10.18 -29.40
CA PHE A 440 -44.09 8.94 -30.08
C PHE A 440 -45.50 8.51 -29.69
N ASN A 441 -46.13 7.65 -30.49
CA ASN A 441 -47.51 7.22 -30.26
C ASN A 441 -47.57 5.76 -29.80
N VAL A 442 -48.39 5.50 -28.79
CA VAL A 442 -48.80 4.14 -28.38
C VAL A 442 -50.20 3.88 -28.94
N THR A 443 -50.40 2.73 -29.58
CA THR A 443 -51.66 2.43 -30.27
C THR A 443 -52.48 1.40 -29.50
N VAL A 444 -53.71 1.77 -29.10
CA VAL A 444 -54.58 0.91 -28.30
C VAL A 444 -56.01 0.90 -28.84
N PRO A 445 -56.67 -0.26 -28.97
CA PRO A 445 -58.09 -0.31 -29.35
C PRO A 445 -58.98 0.42 -28.33
N LYS A 446 -59.93 1.23 -28.81
CA LYS A 446 -60.88 1.97 -27.97
C LYS A 446 -61.71 1.05 -27.06
N SER A 447 -62.10 -0.11 -27.57
CA SER A 447 -62.82 -1.15 -26.81
C SER A 447 -62.00 -1.68 -25.64
N LEU A 448 -60.69 -1.83 -25.82
CA LEU A 448 -59.75 -2.25 -24.78
C LEU A 448 -59.60 -1.17 -23.71
N LEU A 449 -59.42 0.10 -24.10
CA LEU A 449 -59.38 1.23 -23.16
C LEU A 449 -60.67 1.34 -22.34
N ASN A 450 -61.84 1.12 -22.95
CA ASN A 450 -63.12 1.10 -22.23
C ASN A 450 -63.18 -0.04 -21.18
N TRP A 451 -62.68 -1.22 -21.53
CA TRP A 451 -62.60 -2.34 -20.58
C TRP A 451 -61.70 -2.01 -19.39
N PHE A 452 -60.52 -1.46 -19.64
CA PHE A 452 -59.59 -1.02 -18.59
C PHE A 452 -60.19 0.09 -17.73
N ARG A 453 -60.91 1.05 -18.32
CA ARG A 453 -61.62 2.11 -17.59
C ARG A 453 -62.66 1.54 -16.62
N LYS A 454 -63.51 0.61 -17.08
CA LYS A 454 -64.51 -0.05 -16.21
C LYS A 454 -63.83 -0.77 -15.05
N LYS A 455 -62.79 -1.57 -15.34
CA LYS A 455 -62.03 -2.30 -14.31
C LYS A 455 -61.29 -1.39 -13.35
N ARG A 456 -60.81 -0.23 -13.79
CA ARG A 456 -60.15 0.75 -12.93
C ARG A 456 -61.14 1.53 -12.06
N LYS A 457 -62.36 1.80 -12.55
CA LYS A 457 -63.44 2.44 -11.76
C LYS A 457 -64.07 1.51 -10.72
N GLU A 458 -64.05 0.20 -10.95
CA GLU A 458 -64.44 -0.81 -9.96
C GLU A 458 -63.51 -0.84 -8.73
N TYR A 459 -62.33 -0.22 -8.80
CA TYR A 459 -61.37 -0.14 -7.70
C TYR A 459 -61.73 0.97 -6.71
N ASP A 460 -62.08 0.59 -5.48
CA ASP A 460 -62.33 1.49 -4.35
C ASP A 460 -61.12 1.45 -3.38
N PRO A 461 -60.32 2.52 -3.26
CA PRO A 461 -59.15 2.55 -2.38
C PRO A 461 -59.50 2.46 -0.87
N SER A 462 -60.74 2.72 -0.48
CA SER A 462 -61.20 2.67 0.91
C SER A 462 -61.58 1.24 1.36
N LYS A 463 -61.89 0.36 0.41
CA LYS A 463 -62.18 -1.05 0.67
C LYS A 463 -60.91 -1.85 0.37
N LYS A 464 -60.20 -2.31 1.41
CA LYS A 464 -59.02 -3.21 1.32
C LYS A 464 -59.39 -4.61 0.75
N GLN A 465 -60.06 -4.69 -0.39
CA GLN A 465 -60.29 -5.93 -1.12
C GLN A 465 -59.13 -6.18 -2.09
N ASN A 466 -58.83 -7.47 -2.29
CA ASN A 466 -57.74 -8.05 -3.09
C ASN A 466 -57.86 -7.77 -4.61
N PHE A 467 -58.15 -6.53 -5.03
CA PHE A 467 -58.08 -6.17 -6.44
C PHE A 467 -56.62 -5.98 -6.82
N ASN A 468 -56.10 -6.88 -7.65
CA ASN A 468 -54.71 -6.87 -8.09
C ASN A 468 -54.48 -5.74 -9.11
N LEU A 469 -54.36 -4.51 -8.62
CA LEU A 469 -54.06 -3.32 -9.42
C LEU A 469 -52.77 -3.49 -10.21
N THR A 470 -51.75 -4.05 -9.58
CA THR A 470 -50.48 -4.42 -10.21
C THR A 470 -50.72 -5.37 -11.37
N GLY A 471 -51.63 -6.33 -11.22
CA GLY A 471 -52.05 -7.25 -12.28
C GLY A 471 -52.78 -6.57 -13.44
N LEU A 472 -53.56 -5.52 -13.19
CA LEU A 472 -54.21 -4.72 -14.24
C LEU A 472 -53.18 -3.90 -15.02
N VAL A 473 -52.27 -3.23 -14.32
CA VAL A 473 -51.16 -2.46 -14.91
C VAL A 473 -50.27 -3.38 -15.75
N ASN A 474 -49.85 -4.52 -15.20
CA ASN A 474 -49.01 -5.50 -15.91
C ASN A 474 -49.70 -6.07 -17.16
N ARG A 475 -51.04 -6.17 -17.18
CA ARG A 475 -51.79 -6.58 -18.37
C ARG A 475 -51.74 -5.50 -19.46
N PHE A 476 -51.92 -4.23 -19.09
CA PHE A 476 -51.83 -3.12 -20.03
C PHE A 476 -50.39 -2.93 -20.55
N GLU A 477 -49.40 -3.08 -19.68
CA GLU A 477 -47.97 -3.04 -20.01
C GLU A 477 -47.62 -4.00 -21.15
N LYS A 478 -48.11 -5.24 -21.08
CA LYS A 478 -47.91 -6.25 -22.13
C LYS A 478 -48.49 -5.87 -23.49
N TYR A 479 -49.49 -4.99 -23.55
CA TYR A 479 -50.02 -4.50 -24.82
C TYR A 479 -49.12 -3.42 -25.45
N ILE A 480 -48.56 -2.54 -24.64
CA ILE A 480 -47.81 -1.37 -25.11
C ILE A 480 -46.30 -1.61 -25.21
N VAL A 481 -45.80 -2.71 -24.63
CA VAL A 481 -44.36 -3.05 -24.60
C VAL A 481 -43.72 -3.05 -25.99
N LYS A 482 -44.41 -3.57 -27.01
CA LYS A 482 -43.88 -3.62 -28.38
C LYS A 482 -43.71 -2.22 -28.96
N ASP A 483 -44.68 -1.33 -28.76
CA ASP A 483 -44.62 0.04 -29.25
C ASP A 483 -43.46 0.80 -28.57
N ILE A 484 -43.25 0.59 -27.27
CA ILE A 484 -42.19 1.23 -26.50
C ILE A 484 -40.80 0.66 -26.86
N GLN A 485 -40.68 -0.64 -27.06
CA GLN A 485 -39.42 -1.27 -27.52
C GLN A 485 -39.03 -0.79 -28.91
N ASN A 486 -39.97 -0.74 -29.85
CA ASN A 486 -39.73 -0.23 -31.21
C ASN A 486 -39.24 1.23 -31.21
N VAL A 487 -39.66 2.02 -30.21
CA VAL A 487 -39.20 3.40 -30.04
C VAL A 487 -37.82 3.43 -29.38
N ARG A 488 -37.57 2.59 -28.37
CA ARG A 488 -36.27 2.48 -27.71
C ARG A 488 -35.16 2.16 -28.71
N ASP A 489 -35.40 1.24 -29.64
CA ASP A 489 -34.42 0.83 -30.65
C ASP A 489 -34.02 1.96 -31.61
N LYS A 490 -34.84 3.03 -31.70
CA LYS A 490 -34.52 4.23 -32.51
C LYS A 490 -33.60 5.20 -31.78
N PHE A 491 -33.44 5.08 -30.46
CA PHE A 491 -32.54 5.93 -29.68
C PHE A 491 -31.13 5.34 -29.65
N THR A 492 -30.15 6.11 -30.10
CA THR A 492 -28.73 5.72 -29.96
C THR A 492 -28.33 5.50 -28.51
N ILE A 493 -28.86 6.35 -27.62
CA ILE A 493 -28.75 6.22 -26.17
C ILE A 493 -30.15 6.39 -25.60
N PRO A 494 -30.85 5.30 -25.26
CA PRO A 494 -32.14 5.40 -24.61
C PRO A 494 -31.92 5.96 -23.18
N PRO A 495 -32.74 6.93 -22.73
CA PRO A 495 -32.63 7.47 -21.37
C PRO A 495 -33.21 6.54 -20.30
N TRP A 496 -33.73 5.37 -20.69
CA TRP A 496 -34.21 4.33 -19.77
C TRP A 496 -33.74 2.95 -20.21
N ASP A 497 -33.57 2.06 -19.23
CA ASP A 497 -33.31 0.65 -19.48
C ASP A 497 -34.57 -0.21 -19.38
N THR A 498 -35.44 0.06 -18.41
CA THR A 498 -36.73 -0.63 -18.20
C THR A 498 -37.71 0.29 -17.47
N GLY A 499 -39.02 -0.01 -17.51
CA GLY A 499 -40.01 0.59 -16.62
C GLY A 499 -40.77 1.79 -17.19
N LEU A 500 -40.39 2.30 -18.37
CA LEU A 500 -41.17 3.30 -19.09
C LEU A 500 -42.57 2.78 -19.41
N GLU A 501 -42.68 1.50 -19.75
CA GLU A 501 -43.93 0.81 -20.03
C GLU A 501 -44.89 0.89 -18.84
N ARG A 502 -44.37 0.69 -17.64
CA ARG A 502 -45.17 0.79 -16.41
C ARG A 502 -45.59 2.23 -16.11
N LEU A 503 -44.71 3.21 -16.31
CA LEU A 503 -45.04 4.63 -16.14
C LEU A 503 -46.14 5.08 -17.09
N VAL A 504 -46.00 4.78 -18.38
CA VAL A 504 -47.00 5.09 -19.42
C VAL A 504 -48.32 4.37 -19.13
N SER A 505 -48.27 3.10 -18.75
CA SER A 505 -49.46 2.32 -18.39
C SER A 505 -50.21 2.93 -17.22
N ASN A 506 -49.50 3.29 -16.15
CA ASN A 506 -50.10 3.91 -14.97
C ASN A 506 -50.79 5.23 -15.32
N GLU A 507 -50.10 6.10 -16.05
CA GLU A 507 -50.63 7.42 -16.38
C GLU A 507 -51.85 7.34 -17.30
N ILE A 508 -51.83 6.50 -18.34
CA ILE A 508 -52.99 6.28 -19.22
C ILE A 508 -54.17 5.73 -18.41
N LEU A 509 -53.95 4.70 -17.59
CA LEU A 509 -55.01 4.07 -16.79
C LEU A 509 -55.62 5.05 -15.78
N GLU A 510 -54.83 5.97 -15.24
CA GLU A 510 -55.34 7.02 -14.36
C GLU A 510 -56.14 8.08 -15.10
N GLN A 511 -55.67 8.55 -16.27
CA GLN A 511 -56.39 9.53 -17.07
C GLN A 511 -57.76 9.00 -17.54
N ILE A 512 -57.82 7.77 -18.07
CA ILE A 512 -59.10 7.20 -18.52
C ILE A 512 -60.06 6.95 -17.36
N ALA A 513 -59.55 6.67 -16.16
CA ALA A 513 -60.39 6.49 -14.97
C ALA A 513 -61.00 7.80 -14.50
N LYS A 514 -60.23 8.88 -14.51
CA LYS A 514 -60.66 10.22 -14.10
C LYS A 514 -61.55 10.90 -15.13
N TYR A 515 -61.39 10.60 -16.42
CA TYR A 515 -62.21 11.17 -17.49
C TYR A 515 -63.72 11.02 -17.23
N GLU A 516 -64.50 12.06 -17.51
CA GLU A 516 -65.95 12.15 -17.23
C GLU A 516 -66.82 12.33 -18.49
N GLY A 517 -66.21 12.59 -19.65
CA GLY A 517 -66.98 12.83 -20.88
C GLY A 517 -67.53 11.56 -21.58
N LYS A 518 -68.18 11.78 -22.73
CA LYS A 518 -68.94 10.78 -23.49
C LYS A 518 -68.09 9.91 -24.44
N TYR A 519 -66.78 10.12 -24.51
CA TYR A 519 -65.91 9.46 -25.50
C TYR A 519 -66.03 7.93 -25.53
N PHE A 520 -66.24 7.29 -24.37
CA PHE A 520 -66.35 5.83 -24.25
C PHE A 520 -67.79 5.29 -24.33
N GLU A 521 -68.81 6.15 -24.50
CA GLU A 521 -70.21 5.72 -24.65
C GLU A 521 -70.47 5.11 -26.03
N GLN A 522 -69.72 5.54 -27.04
CA GLN A 522 -69.78 5.00 -28.40
C GLN A 522 -68.91 3.74 -28.51
N SER A 523 -69.53 2.61 -28.80
CA SER A 523 -68.84 1.35 -29.11
C SER A 523 -68.20 1.41 -30.50
N GLY A 524 -66.90 1.68 -30.54
CA GLY A 524 -66.07 1.58 -31.74
C GLY A 524 -64.84 0.71 -31.48
N ASN A 525 -64.45 -0.10 -32.47
CA ASN A 525 -63.19 -0.87 -32.47
C ASN A 525 -62.02 -0.10 -33.09
N GLU A 526 -62.12 1.23 -33.12
CA GLU A 526 -61.09 2.11 -33.66
C GLU A 526 -59.80 2.03 -32.83
N LEU A 527 -58.67 2.14 -33.52
CA LEU A 527 -57.35 2.21 -32.89
C LEU A 527 -57.09 3.66 -32.47
N VAL A 528 -56.96 3.87 -31.17
CA VAL A 528 -56.63 5.18 -30.58
C VAL A 528 -55.12 5.30 -30.49
N LYS A 529 -54.58 6.41 -31.00
CA LYS A 529 -53.17 6.78 -30.84
C LYS A 529 -53.07 7.71 -29.64
N ILE A 530 -52.34 7.27 -28.61
CA ILE A 530 -52.07 8.06 -27.42
C ILE A 530 -50.62 8.57 -27.50
N PRO A 531 -50.41 9.89 -27.62
CA PRO A 531 -49.07 10.45 -27.68
C PRO A 531 -48.37 10.35 -26.31
N VAL A 532 -47.10 9.96 -26.35
CA VAL A 532 -46.16 9.93 -25.25
C VAL A 532 -45.03 10.90 -25.58
N GLN A 533 -44.92 11.96 -24.78
CA GLN A 533 -43.97 13.04 -24.94
C GLN A 533 -42.89 12.94 -23.86
N LEU A 534 -41.65 12.82 -24.30
CA LEU A 534 -40.44 12.86 -23.46
C LEU A 534 -39.83 14.25 -23.53
N ASN A 535 -39.82 14.97 -22.41
CA ASN A 535 -39.27 16.30 -22.30
C ASN A 535 -37.85 16.23 -21.72
N TYR A 536 -36.85 16.43 -22.55
CA TYR A 536 -35.45 16.36 -22.13
C TYR A 536 -34.96 17.67 -21.55
N ALA A 537 -34.50 17.64 -20.31
CA ALA A 537 -33.94 18.80 -19.66
C ALA A 537 -32.48 19.08 -20.12
N PRO A 538 -31.99 20.33 -20.02
CA PRO A 538 -30.68 20.70 -20.57
C PRO A 538 -29.49 19.92 -20.01
N PHE A 539 -29.49 19.62 -18.70
CA PHE A 539 -28.41 18.84 -18.09
C PHE A 539 -28.49 17.36 -18.47
N ALA A 540 -29.70 16.79 -18.54
CA ALA A 540 -29.93 15.46 -19.11
C ALA A 540 -29.41 15.34 -20.56
N LEU A 541 -29.64 16.34 -21.41
CA LEU A 541 -29.13 16.36 -22.79
C LEU A 541 -27.59 16.44 -22.85
N LYS A 542 -26.98 17.25 -21.99
CA LYS A 542 -25.52 17.34 -21.88
C LYS A 542 -24.91 15.98 -21.51
N TYR A 543 -25.55 15.27 -20.58
CA TYR A 543 -25.14 13.93 -20.17
C TYR A 543 -25.27 12.90 -21.31
N ILE A 544 -26.41 12.88 -22.01
CA ILE A 544 -26.64 11.98 -23.15
C ILE A 544 -25.60 12.22 -24.25
N ARG A 545 -25.27 13.50 -24.54
CA ARG A 545 -24.22 13.86 -25.50
C ARG A 545 -22.84 13.36 -25.06
N HIS A 546 -22.49 13.50 -23.78
CA HIS A 546 -21.22 13.01 -23.26
C HIS A 546 -21.10 11.49 -23.40
N LYS A 547 -22.15 10.76 -23.02
CA LYS A 547 -22.22 9.29 -23.17
C LYS A 547 -22.11 8.87 -24.64
N PHE A 548 -22.71 9.61 -25.56
CA PHE A 548 -22.58 9.39 -27.01
C PHE A 548 -21.14 9.51 -27.49
N LEU A 549 -20.46 10.60 -27.13
CA LEU A 549 -19.07 10.84 -27.53
C LEU A 549 -18.11 9.79 -26.96
N THR A 550 -18.33 9.36 -25.71
CA THR A 550 -17.51 8.29 -25.10
C THR A 550 -17.71 6.95 -25.80
N GLN A 551 -18.94 6.60 -26.18
CA GLN A 551 -19.22 5.37 -26.92
C GLN A 551 -18.62 5.41 -28.34
N ALA A 552 -18.70 6.55 -29.03
CA ALA A 552 -18.07 6.74 -30.34
C ALA A 552 -16.55 6.55 -30.26
N ARG A 553 -15.87 7.20 -29.30
CA ARG A 553 -14.42 7.03 -29.08
C ARG A 553 -14.02 5.58 -28.76
N LYS A 554 -14.83 4.86 -27.97
CA LYS A 554 -14.60 3.44 -27.67
C LYS A 554 -14.70 2.57 -28.94
N ASN A 555 -15.66 2.86 -29.81
CA ASN A 555 -15.82 2.13 -31.07
C ASN A 555 -14.66 2.42 -32.04
N ASP A 556 -14.18 3.67 -32.11
CA ASP A 556 -13.02 4.05 -32.93
C ASP A 556 -11.72 3.37 -32.44
N MET A 557 -11.52 3.29 -31.13
CA MET A 557 -10.39 2.56 -30.54
C MET A 557 -10.46 1.04 -30.84
N ARG A 558 -11.65 0.43 -30.78
CA ARG A 558 -11.82 -0.97 -31.16
C ARG A 558 -11.58 -1.22 -32.65
N ALA A 559 -12.05 -0.33 -33.52
CA ALA A 559 -11.86 -0.43 -34.96
C ALA A 559 -10.40 -0.20 -35.40
N SER A 560 -9.62 0.58 -34.65
CA SER A 560 -8.19 0.77 -34.87
C SER A 560 -7.34 -0.38 -34.32
N GLN A 561 -7.79 -1.07 -33.27
CA GLN A 561 -7.17 -2.29 -32.77
C GLN A 561 -7.47 -3.52 -33.64
N SER A 562 -8.63 -3.60 -34.31
CA SER A 562 -8.95 -4.72 -35.21
C SER A 562 -8.31 -4.62 -36.60
N LYS A 563 -7.63 -3.50 -36.90
CA LYS A 563 -6.89 -3.26 -38.15
C LYS A 563 -5.38 -3.42 -38.01
N LYS A 564 -4.89 -3.68 -36.79
CA LYS A 564 -3.54 -4.17 -36.50
C LYS A 564 -3.62 -5.66 -36.25
#